data_AF-A0A9W8BEF0-F1
#
_entry.id   AF-A0A9W8BEF0-F1
#
_cell.length_a   1.000
_cell.length_b   1.000
_cell.length_c   1.000
_cell.angle_alpha   90.00
_cell.angle_beta   90.00
_cell.angle_gamma   90.00
#
_symmetry.space_group_name_H-M   'P 1'
#
loop_
_entity.id
_entity.type
_entity.pdbx_description
1 polymer ?
#
loop_
_entity_poly.entity_id
_entity_poly.type
_entity_poly.pdbx_seq_one_letter_code
_entity_poly.pdbx_strand_id
1 'polypeptide(L)'
;MPAWCMRALATYTPLFIISAVDAQGISKHLLEIFEKRALCQTADIDDDEDAEQDEDELAELDSLLIGAAADCVAEFAEVFGDAFEPMLDTFLPHITGYLKPSFAVSERAMAVGCLAEITKNMGPGITKHAE
;
A
#
# COMPACT_ATOMS: atom_id res chain seq x y z
N MET A 1 -14.35 29.92 -6.59
CA MET A 1 -13.73 29.55 -7.88
C MET A 1 -14.81 29.07 -8.84
N PRO A 2 -14.67 29.24 -10.16
CA PRO A 2 -15.65 28.76 -11.13
C PRO A 2 -15.72 27.23 -11.18
N ALA A 3 -16.92 26.67 -11.38
CA ALA A 3 -17.14 25.21 -11.43
C ALA A 3 -16.33 24.49 -12.53
N TRP A 4 -16.01 25.19 -13.62
CA TRP A 4 -15.15 24.66 -14.69
C TRP A 4 -13.69 24.49 -14.26
N CYS A 5 -13.21 25.33 -13.35
CA CYS A 5 -11.84 25.28 -12.85
C CYS A 5 -11.68 24.10 -11.87
N MET A 6 -12.67 23.88 -11.01
CA MET A 6 -12.71 22.69 -10.14
C MET A 6 -12.83 21.39 -10.95
N ARG A 7 -13.62 21.36 -12.04
CA ARG A 7 -13.69 20.21 -12.94
C ARG A 7 -12.38 19.97 -13.68
N ALA A 8 -11.76 21.02 -14.21
CA ALA A 8 -10.46 20.91 -14.87
C ALA A 8 -9.39 20.39 -13.90
N LEU A 9 -9.35 20.89 -12.66
CA LEU A 9 -8.47 20.34 -11.63
C LEU A 9 -8.82 18.87 -11.37
N ALA A 10 -10.06 18.52 -11.07
CA ALA A 10 -10.43 17.11 -10.82
C ALA A 10 -10.11 16.15 -11.97
N THR A 11 -10.16 16.61 -13.23
CA THR A 11 -9.88 15.76 -14.41
C THR A 11 -8.39 15.72 -14.78
N TYR A 12 -7.68 16.85 -14.71
CA TYR A 12 -6.29 16.95 -15.18
C TYR A 12 -5.25 16.74 -14.07
N THR A 13 -5.61 16.92 -12.80
CA THR A 13 -4.68 16.69 -11.68
C THR A 13 -4.29 15.22 -11.55
N PRO A 14 -5.21 14.23 -11.67
CA PRO A 14 -4.83 12.82 -11.70
C PRO A 14 -3.89 12.52 -12.88
N LEU A 15 -4.20 13.00 -14.09
CA LEU A 15 -3.34 12.82 -15.28
C LEU A 15 -1.93 13.41 -15.10
N PHE A 16 -1.82 14.58 -14.47
CA PHE A 16 -0.52 15.20 -14.18
C PHE A 16 0.27 14.43 -13.12
N ILE A 17 -0.38 14.01 -12.03
CA ILE A 17 0.23 13.21 -10.96
C ILE A 17 0.68 11.85 -11.50
N ILE A 18 -0.16 11.16 -12.27
CA ILE A 18 0.16 9.87 -12.89
C ILE A 18 1.38 9.97 -13.82
N SER A 19 1.55 11.09 -14.54
CA SER A 19 2.71 11.31 -15.41
C SER A 19 3.99 11.69 -14.66
N ALA A 20 3.87 12.17 -13.43
CA ALA A 20 5.00 12.65 -12.61
C ALA A 20 5.44 11.62 -11.55
N VAL A 21 4.53 10.74 -11.12
CA VAL A 21 4.77 9.70 -10.12
C VAL A 21 5.23 8.43 -10.83
N ASP A 22 6.43 7.95 -10.48
CA ASP A 22 6.89 6.61 -10.83
C ASP A 22 6.15 5.56 -10.00
N ALA A 23 4.89 5.32 -10.36
CA ALA A 23 4.01 4.39 -9.66
C ALA A 23 4.54 2.96 -9.68
N GLN A 24 5.28 2.58 -10.73
CA GLN A 24 5.87 1.26 -10.87
C GLN A 24 7.05 1.09 -9.91
N GLY A 25 7.95 2.09 -9.83
CA GLY A 25 9.05 2.11 -8.87
C GLY A 25 8.57 2.03 -7.43
N ILE A 26 7.56 2.84 -7.07
CA ILE A 26 6.98 2.80 -5.72
C ILE A 26 6.31 1.45 -5.46
N SER A 27 5.55 0.91 -6.42
CA SER A 27 4.89 -0.39 -6.25
C SER A 27 5.87 -1.51 -5.96
N LYS A 28 7.03 -1.50 -6.62
CA LYS A 28 8.09 -2.47 -6.37
C LYS A 28 8.57 -2.43 -4.91
N HIS A 29 8.81 -1.24 -4.37
CA HIS A 29 9.24 -1.09 -2.98
C HIS A 29 8.15 -1.46 -1.98
N LEU A 30 6.89 -1.13 -2.27
CA LEU A 30 5.75 -1.56 -1.44
C LEU A 30 5.65 -3.08 -1.38
N LEU A 31 5.87 -3.79 -2.50
CA LEU A 31 5.90 -5.25 -2.53
C LEU A 31 7.06 -5.82 -1.70
N GLU A 32 8.26 -5.23 -1.83
CA GLU A 32 9.42 -5.60 -1.00
C GLU A 32 9.09 -5.47 0.50
N ILE A 33 8.36 -4.41 0.90
CA ILE A 33 7.90 -4.21 2.28
C ILE A 33 6.93 -5.30 2.72
N PHE A 34 5.90 -5.60 1.91
CA PHE A 34 4.92 -6.64 2.26
C PHE A 34 5.54 -8.03 2.39
N GLU A 35 6.61 -8.30 1.66
CA GLU A 35 7.37 -9.55 1.70
C GLU A 35 8.45 -9.59 2.78
N LYS A 36 8.62 -8.49 3.54
CA LYS A 36 9.67 -8.33 4.55
C LYS A 36 11.09 -8.44 3.97
N ARG A 37 11.27 -7.93 2.74
CA ARG A 37 12.53 -7.97 1.98
C ARG A 37 13.08 -6.59 1.66
N ALA A 38 12.46 -5.53 2.17
CA ALA A 38 13.00 -4.19 1.99
C ALA A 38 14.35 -4.06 2.71
N LEU A 39 15.22 -3.19 2.21
CA LEU A 39 16.55 -2.96 2.81
C LEU A 39 16.46 -2.57 4.29
N CYS A 40 15.42 -1.80 4.66
CA CYS A 40 15.18 -1.42 6.06
C CYS A 40 14.62 -2.54 6.94
N GLN A 41 14.21 -3.67 6.36
CA GLN A 41 13.70 -4.87 7.08
C GLN A 41 14.73 -6.01 7.09
N THR A 42 15.74 -5.97 6.22
CA THR A 42 16.82 -6.97 6.16
C THR A 42 18.05 -6.40 6.87
N ALA A 43 18.06 -6.54 8.19
CA ALA A 43 19.04 -5.96 9.12
C ALA A 43 20.49 -6.51 8.99
N ASP A 44 20.90 -7.06 7.84
CA ASP A 44 22.16 -7.82 7.68
C ASP A 44 23.14 -7.21 6.64
N ILE A 45 22.99 -5.95 6.27
CA ILE A 45 23.89 -5.29 5.29
C ILE A 45 24.72 -4.22 6.01
N ASP A 46 25.79 -4.66 6.69
CA ASP A 46 27.02 -3.88 6.96
C ASP A 46 27.07 -2.82 8.10
N ASP A 47 26.22 -2.83 9.14
CA ASP A 47 26.38 -1.91 10.29
C ASP A 47 26.94 -2.59 11.56
N ASP A 48 27.91 -1.91 12.16
CA ASP A 48 28.78 -2.29 13.29
C ASP A 48 28.05 -2.95 14.49
N GLU A 49 28.75 -3.91 15.11
CA GLU A 49 28.39 -4.83 16.21
C GLU A 49 27.82 -4.24 17.53
N ASP A 50 27.25 -3.03 17.60
CA ASP A 50 26.95 -2.38 18.91
C ASP A 50 25.51 -1.86 19.11
N ALA A 51 24.54 -2.28 18.29
CA ALA A 51 23.12 -2.09 18.57
C ALA A 51 22.39 -3.44 18.57
N GLU A 52 22.34 -4.12 19.71
CA GLU A 52 21.32 -5.16 19.96
C GLU A 52 19.94 -4.48 19.90
N GLN A 53 19.38 -4.34 18.70
CA GLN A 53 17.97 -3.98 18.54
C GLN A 53 17.13 -5.15 19.03
N ASP A 54 16.23 -4.86 19.97
CA ASP A 54 15.31 -5.85 20.52
C ASP A 54 14.46 -6.44 19.38
N GLU A 55 14.41 -7.77 19.28
CA GLU A 55 13.62 -8.47 18.26
C GLU A 55 12.14 -8.07 18.32
N ASP A 56 11.62 -7.81 19.53
CA ASP A 56 10.25 -7.35 19.71
C ASP A 56 10.06 -5.91 19.17
N GLU A 57 11.04 -5.02 19.38
CA GLU A 57 11.02 -3.65 18.85
C GLU A 57 11.08 -3.65 17.31
N LEU A 58 11.91 -4.52 16.72
CA LEU A 58 11.99 -4.71 15.27
C LEU A 58 10.67 -5.22 14.68
N ALA A 59 10.03 -6.18 15.34
CA ALA A 59 8.74 -6.71 14.91
C ALA A 59 7.61 -5.66 14.97
N GLU A 60 7.63 -4.77 15.96
CA GLU A 60 6.70 -3.64 16.07
C GLU A 60 6.93 -2.60 14.96
N LEU A 61 8.18 -2.25 14.68
CA LEU A 61 8.55 -1.34 13.59
C LEU A 61 8.16 -1.90 12.22
N ASP A 62 8.38 -3.20 11.99
CA ASP A 62 7.98 -3.89 10.78
C ASP A 62 6.46 -3.85 10.59
N SER A 63 5.70 -4.11 11.65
CA SER A 63 4.23 -4.03 11.63
C SER A 63 3.75 -2.62 11.28
N LEU A 64 4.39 -1.58 11.83
CA LEU A 64 4.06 -0.19 11.52
C LEU A 64 4.38 0.16 10.06
N LEU A 65 5.52 -0.30 9.55
CA LEU A 65 5.94 -0.09 8.17
C LEU A 65 4.99 -0.75 7.16
N ILE A 66 4.57 -1.99 7.45
CA ILE A 66 3.57 -2.70 6.63
C ILE A 66 2.23 -1.96 6.63
N GLY A 67 1.80 -1.43 7.78
CA GLY A 67 0.59 -0.59 7.86
C GLY A 67 0.69 0.65 6.98
N ALA A 68 1.80 1.39 7.05
CA ALA A 68 2.03 2.56 6.21
C ALA A 68 2.08 2.22 4.71
N ALA A 69 2.64 1.06 4.36
CA ALA A 69 2.63 0.56 2.98
C ALA A 69 1.19 0.25 2.51
N ALA A 70 0.37 -0.36 3.37
CA ALA A 70 -1.03 -0.64 3.07
C ALA A 70 -1.86 0.64 2.86
N ASP A 71 -1.64 1.67 3.67
CA ASP A 71 -2.27 2.99 3.49
C ASP A 71 -1.87 3.59 2.14
N CYS A 72 -0.59 3.49 1.76
CA CYS A 72 -0.12 3.98 0.45
C CYS A 72 -0.78 3.26 -0.73
N VAL A 73 -0.98 1.94 -0.62
CA VAL A 73 -1.71 1.16 -1.65
C VAL A 73 -3.19 1.57 -1.71
N ALA A 74 -3.82 1.87 -0.58
CA ALA A 74 -5.20 2.37 -0.57
C ALA A 74 -5.33 3.75 -1.23
N GLU A 75 -4.35 4.64 -1.03
CA GLU A 75 -4.28 5.94 -1.69
C GLU A 75 -4.04 5.83 -3.20
N PHE A 76 -3.31 4.80 -3.65
CA PHE A 76 -3.20 4.50 -5.09
C PHE A 76 -4.58 4.25 -5.71
N ALA A 77 -5.47 3.55 -5.02
CA ALA A 77 -6.83 3.35 -5.51
C ALA A 77 -7.59 4.68 -5.68
N GLU A 78 -7.34 5.69 -4.83
CA GLU A 78 -7.98 7.02 -4.95
C GLU A 78 -7.39 7.82 -6.12
N VAL A 79 -6.07 7.81 -6.29
CA VAL A 79 -5.38 8.59 -7.32
C VAL A 79 -5.57 8.00 -8.72
N PHE A 80 -5.46 6.67 -8.86
CA PHE A 80 -5.54 5.99 -10.15
C PHE A 80 -6.97 5.57 -10.52
N GLY A 81 -7.88 5.46 -9.55
CA GLY A 81 -9.27 5.01 -9.77
C GLY A 81 -9.31 3.66 -10.50
N ASP A 82 -10.10 3.57 -11.58
CA ASP A 82 -10.22 2.34 -12.37
C ASP A 82 -8.88 1.85 -12.95
N ALA A 83 -7.91 2.75 -13.20
CA ALA A 83 -6.60 2.36 -13.71
C ALA A 83 -5.73 1.61 -12.67
N PHE A 84 -6.16 1.56 -11.41
CA PHE A 84 -5.52 0.77 -10.35
C PHE A 84 -5.74 -0.74 -10.51
N GLU A 85 -6.74 -1.18 -11.28
CA GLU A 85 -7.11 -2.58 -11.51
C GLU A 85 -5.94 -3.57 -11.62
N PRO A 86 -4.94 -3.35 -12.52
CA PRO A 86 -3.87 -4.31 -12.74
C PRO A 86 -2.85 -4.33 -11.59
N MET A 87 -2.73 -3.21 -10.89
CA MET A 87 -1.85 -3.06 -9.73
C MET A 87 -2.48 -3.75 -8.52
N LEU A 88 -3.80 -3.63 -8.34
CA LEU A 88 -4.53 -4.36 -7.31
C LEU A 88 -4.35 -5.88 -7.46
N ASP A 89 -4.41 -6.43 -8.68
CA ASP A 89 -4.17 -7.87 -8.91
C ASP A 89 -2.82 -8.33 -8.35
N THR A 90 -1.82 -7.45 -8.33
CA THR A 90 -0.49 -7.72 -7.76
C THR A 90 -0.50 -7.63 -6.24
N PHE A 91 -1.12 -6.60 -5.65
CA PHE A 91 -1.12 -6.38 -4.19
C PHE A 91 -2.09 -7.27 -3.42
N LEU A 92 -3.21 -7.66 -4.02
CA LEU A 92 -4.28 -8.41 -3.38
C LEU A 92 -3.82 -9.68 -2.67
N PRO A 93 -2.99 -10.57 -3.26
CA PRO A 93 -2.48 -11.76 -2.55
C PRO A 93 -1.59 -11.40 -1.35
N HIS A 94 -0.86 -10.29 -1.40
CA HIS A 94 -0.01 -9.85 -0.28
C HIS A 94 -0.86 -9.31 0.87
N ILE A 95 -1.84 -8.44 0.60
CA ILE A 95 -2.74 -7.87 1.61
C ILE A 95 -3.61 -8.97 2.25
N THR A 96 -4.23 -9.83 1.43
CA THR A 96 -5.05 -10.94 1.95
C THR A 96 -4.22 -11.98 2.70
N GLY A 97 -2.91 -12.06 2.44
CA GLY A 97 -1.98 -12.87 3.21
C GLY A 97 -2.01 -12.56 4.71
N TYR A 98 -2.19 -11.29 5.07
CA TYR A 98 -2.26 -10.81 6.47
C TYR A 98 -3.59 -11.14 7.15
N LEU A 99 -4.60 -11.68 6.45
CA LEU A 99 -5.87 -12.11 7.04
C LEU A 99 -5.79 -13.48 7.72
N LYS A 100 -4.69 -14.22 7.55
CA LYS A 100 -4.53 -15.57 8.13
C LYS A 100 -4.58 -15.51 9.66
N PRO A 101 -5.14 -16.54 10.34
CA PRO A 101 -5.21 -16.59 11.79
C PRO A 101 -3.86 -16.54 12.52
N SER A 102 -2.76 -16.80 11.80
CA SER A 102 -1.39 -16.76 12.32
C SER A 102 -0.87 -15.35 12.62
N PHE A 103 -1.46 -14.31 12.01
CA PHE A 103 -1.08 -12.92 12.23
C PHE A 103 -1.79 -12.32 13.45
N ALA A 104 -1.25 -11.25 14.02
CA ALA A 104 -1.84 -10.55 15.15
C ALA A 104 -3.21 -9.94 14.79
N VAL A 105 -4.03 -9.67 15.82
CA VAL A 105 -5.37 -9.05 15.60
C VAL A 105 -5.24 -7.69 14.91
N SER A 106 -4.22 -6.91 15.27
CA SER A 106 -3.90 -5.60 14.70
C SER A 106 -3.57 -5.69 13.21
N GLU A 107 -2.72 -6.63 12.80
CA GLU A 107 -2.34 -6.84 11.40
C GLU A 107 -3.54 -7.28 10.55
N ARG A 108 -4.37 -8.19 11.09
CA ARG A 108 -5.62 -8.58 10.41
C ARG A 108 -6.58 -7.39 10.27
N ALA A 109 -6.68 -6.55 11.30
CA ALA A 109 -7.52 -5.36 11.26
C ALA A 109 -7.02 -4.33 10.23
N MET A 110 -5.70 -4.15 10.14
CA MET A 110 -5.07 -3.31 9.12
C MET A 110 -5.40 -3.82 7.71
N ALA A 111 -5.23 -5.13 7.46
CA ALA A 111 -5.52 -5.69 6.14
C ALA A 111 -7.00 -5.53 5.74
N VAL A 112 -7.93 -5.72 6.69
CA VAL A 112 -9.37 -5.46 6.46
C VAL A 112 -9.62 -3.97 6.18
N GLY A 113 -8.97 -3.07 6.92
CA GLY A 113 -9.09 -1.62 6.73
C GLY A 113 -8.63 -1.19 5.34
N CYS A 114 -7.43 -1.61 4.95
CA CYS A 114 -6.86 -1.35 3.62
C CYS A 114 -7.79 -1.83 2.50
N LEU A 115 -8.30 -3.07 2.58
CA LEU A 115 -9.23 -3.60 1.58
C LEU A 115 -10.55 -2.81 1.51
N ALA A 116 -11.05 -2.34 2.64
CA ALA A 116 -12.25 -1.51 2.69
C ALA A 116 -12.03 -0.15 2.02
N GLU A 117 -10.86 0.46 2.24
CA GLU A 117 -10.49 1.73 1.61
C GLU A 117 -10.28 1.57 0.11
N ILE A 118 -9.56 0.54 -0.34
CA ILE A 118 -9.41 0.22 -1.77
C ILE A 118 -10.78 0.06 -2.43
N THR A 119 -11.68 -0.71 -1.81
CA THR A 119 -13.04 -0.93 -2.33
C THR A 119 -13.83 0.38 -2.45
N LYS A 120 -13.73 1.25 -1.44
CA LYS A 120 -14.37 2.57 -1.44
C LYS A 120 -13.78 3.47 -2.53
N ASN A 121 -12.46 3.48 -2.68
CA ASN A 121 -11.72 4.38 -3.56
C ASN A 121 -11.85 3.99 -5.04
N MET A 122 -11.87 2.68 -5.35
CA MET A 122 -12.12 2.20 -6.72
C MET A 122 -13.58 2.32 -7.17
N GLY A 123 -14.54 2.36 -6.25
CA GLY A 123 -15.96 2.44 -6.61
C GLY A 123 -16.40 1.29 -7.52
N PRO A 124 -17.07 1.54 -8.67
CA PRO A 124 -17.53 0.47 -9.58
C PRO A 124 -16.43 -0.42 -10.15
N GLY A 125 -15.19 0.07 -10.28
CA GLY A 125 -14.05 -0.68 -10.82
C GLY A 125 -13.69 -1.94 -10.01
N ILE A 126 -14.09 -2.02 -8.74
CA ILE A 126 -13.82 -3.19 -7.88
C ILE A 126 -14.66 -4.42 -8.26
N THR A 127 -15.72 -4.26 -9.07
CA THR A 127 -16.74 -5.30 -9.29
C THR A 127 -16.15 -6.64 -9.75
N LYS A 128 -15.05 -6.64 -10.52
CA LYS A 128 -14.35 -7.86 -10.97
C LYS A 128 -13.81 -8.75 -9.84
N HIS A 129 -13.61 -8.16 -8.65
CA HIS A 129 -13.08 -8.83 -7.47
C HIS A 129 -14.16 -9.25 -6.47
N ALA A 130 -15.42 -8.88 -6.72
CA ALA A 130 -16.55 -9.13 -5.82
C ALA A 130 -17.40 -10.35 -6.22
N GLU A 131 -16.98 -11.11 -7.25
CA GLU A 131 -17.64 -12.31 -7.78
C GLU A 131 -17.01 -13.62 -7.30
#